data_AF-A0A4U8T1S7-F1
#
_entry.id   AF-A0A4U8T1S7-F1
#
_cell.length_a   1.000
_cell.length_b   1.000
_cell.length_c   1.000
_cell.angle_alpha   90.00
_cell.angle_beta   90.00
_cell.angle_gamma   90.00
#
_symmetry.space_group_name_H-M   'P 1'
#
loop_
_entity.id
_entity.type
_entity.pdbx_description
1 polymer ?
#
loop_
_entity_poly.entity_id
_entity_poly.type
_entity_poly.pdbx_seq_one_letter_code
_entity_poly.pdbx_strand_id
1 'polypeptide(L)'
;MKKLKAKCGNLETTINIQRPSFESVKKNYVEITMVGSKEYIEKYKLIQINFNNGNITQEEAKEEIRKLRIDMSEARYKTVSNKLLNFFNEDRESRYNTCATRISYAINNTAIPLTKTDNQKSPTNAWIINNSYYGISVDSVIDILSTLWHKPKVYNATIKQSILNGCTEDFYHKMNTKEQNQSFFKELQSFKRKGVAAMRLHKNRIRHTTLWEENEFVDVKMNDESDLNYSLYGYNYLTNEINDYPAVSEFYFWELK
;
A
#
# COMPACT_ATOMS: atom_id res chain seq x y z
N MET A 1 -0.25 -22.17 9.53
CA MET A 1 -1.22 -21.27 10.21
C MET A 1 -0.85 -21.20 11.69
N LYS A 2 -0.61 -20.01 12.26
CA LYS A 2 -0.26 -19.85 13.68
C LYS A 2 -1.52 -19.98 14.54
N LYS A 3 -1.40 -20.68 15.67
CA LYS A 3 -2.48 -20.92 16.63
C LYS A 3 -2.07 -20.38 17.99
N LEU A 4 -2.95 -19.60 18.62
CA LEU A 4 -2.83 -19.24 20.03
C LEU A 4 -3.71 -20.19 20.83
N LYS A 5 -3.11 -20.90 21.77
CA LYS A 5 -3.82 -21.77 22.71
C LYS A 5 -3.83 -21.08 24.06
N ALA A 6 -5.02 -20.77 24.58
CA ALA A 6 -5.20 -20.23 25.92
C ALA A 6 -5.92 -21.27 26.78
N LYS A 7 -5.44 -21.46 28.01
CA LYS A 7 -6.00 -22.41 28.97
C LYS A 7 -6.34 -21.68 30.27
N CYS A 8 -7.55 -21.89 30.80
CA CYS A 8 -7.98 -21.41 32.11
C CYS A 8 -8.63 -22.58 32.86
N GLY A 9 -7.94 -23.14 33.85
CA GLY A 9 -8.32 -24.39 34.49
C GLY A 9 -8.44 -25.53 33.48
N ASN A 10 -9.63 -26.12 33.35
CA ASN A 10 -9.92 -27.20 32.40
C ASN A 10 -10.45 -26.70 31.04
N LEU A 11 -10.65 -25.40 30.88
CA LEU A 11 -11.11 -24.80 29.63
C LEU A 11 -9.91 -24.47 28.75
N GLU A 12 -10.03 -24.85 27.48
CA GLU A 12 -9.04 -24.56 26.45
C GLU A 12 -9.74 -23.91 25.27
N THR A 13 -9.16 -22.82 24.76
CA THR A 13 -9.55 -22.23 23.48
C THR A 13 -8.33 -22.13 22.57
N THR A 14 -8.56 -22.35 21.28
CA THR A 14 -7.54 -22.16 20.25
C THR A 14 -8.04 -21.13 19.25
N ILE A 15 -7.28 -20.05 19.09
CA ILE A 15 -7.56 -18.98 18.13
C ILE A 15 -6.58 -19.11 16.97
N ASN A 16 -7.09 -19.23 15.75
CA ASN A 16 -6.28 -19.17 14.54
C ASN A 16 -5.93 -17.71 14.25
N ILE A 17 -4.64 -17.39 14.17
CA ILE A 17 -4.21 -16.06 13.74
C ILE A 17 -4.37 -15.97 12.23
N GLN A 18 -5.26 -15.09 11.77
CA GLN A 18 -5.58 -14.93 10.35
C GLN A 18 -4.78 -13.84 9.64
N ARG A 19 -4.15 -12.92 10.39
CA ARG A 19 -3.42 -11.76 9.86
C ARG A 19 -2.07 -11.60 10.53
N PRO A 20 -1.04 -11.13 9.80
CA PRO A 20 0.22 -10.73 10.42
C PRO A 20 0.03 -9.50 11.31
N SER A 21 1.04 -9.24 12.16
CA SER A 21 1.08 -8.00 12.91
C SER A 21 1.42 -6.81 12.00
N PHE A 22 0.93 -5.62 12.36
CA PHE A 22 1.22 -4.40 11.64
C PHE A 22 2.73 -4.15 11.56
N GLU A 23 3.46 -4.29 12.67
CA GLU A 23 4.90 -4.02 12.71
C GLU A 23 5.69 -4.95 11.77
N SER A 24 5.28 -6.22 11.64
CA SER A 24 5.92 -7.14 10.70
C SER A 24 5.65 -6.75 9.25
N VAL A 25 4.43 -6.31 8.94
CA VAL A 25 4.08 -5.84 7.58
C VAL A 25 4.78 -4.52 7.28
N LYS A 26 4.77 -3.56 8.21
CA LYS A 26 5.44 -2.25 8.07
C LYS A 26 6.93 -2.42 7.80
N LYS A 27 7.63 -3.26 8.57
CA LYS A 27 9.05 -3.54 8.33
C LYS A 27 9.31 -3.94 6.88
N ASN A 28 8.60 -4.95 6.39
CA ASN A 28 8.80 -5.46 5.03
C ASN A 28 8.32 -4.48 3.95
N TYR A 29 7.29 -3.66 4.25
CA TYR A 29 6.80 -2.61 3.36
C TYR A 29 7.81 -1.48 3.19
N VAL A 30 8.44 -1.04 4.27
CA VAL A 30 9.54 -0.07 4.25
C VAL A 30 10.72 -0.65 3.46
N GLU A 31 11.12 -1.88 3.75
CA GLU A 31 12.22 -2.57 3.06
C GLU A 31 12.04 -2.58 1.53
N ILE A 32 10.91 -3.09 1.03
CA ILE A 32 10.65 -3.13 -0.42
C ILE A 32 10.44 -1.73 -1.02
N THR A 33 9.94 -0.77 -0.24
CA THR A 33 9.77 0.61 -0.71
C THR A 33 11.13 1.30 -0.91
N MET A 34 12.13 0.99 -0.08
CA MET A 34 13.48 1.56 -0.20
C MET A 34 14.31 0.99 -1.35
N VAL A 35 13.93 -0.17 -1.90
CA VAL A 35 14.66 -0.79 -3.01
C VAL A 35 14.73 0.15 -4.22
N GLY A 36 15.96 0.45 -4.66
CA GLY A 36 16.27 1.36 -5.77
C GLY A 36 16.17 2.84 -5.44
N SER A 37 15.76 3.21 -4.23
CA SER A 37 15.53 4.62 -3.86
C SER A 37 16.82 5.39 -3.59
N LYS A 38 17.86 4.72 -3.08
CA LYS A 38 19.17 5.35 -2.88
C LYS A 38 19.78 5.80 -4.22
N GLU A 39 19.86 4.90 -5.18
CA GLU A 39 20.37 5.19 -6.52
C GLU A 39 19.52 6.25 -7.22
N TYR A 40 18.20 6.19 -7.03
CA TYR A 40 17.29 7.20 -7.51
C TYR A 40 17.61 8.60 -6.95
N ILE A 41 17.74 8.73 -5.62
CA ILE A 41 18.01 10.02 -4.94
C ILE A 41 19.35 10.59 -5.39
N GLU A 42 20.41 9.77 -5.43
CA GLU A 42 21.75 10.20 -5.84
C GLU A 42 21.75 10.72 -7.28
N LYS A 43 21.17 9.96 -8.22
CA LYS A 43 21.09 10.37 -9.63
C LYS A 43 20.16 11.56 -9.84
N TYR A 44 19.05 11.64 -9.11
CA TYR A 44 18.14 12.79 -9.17
C TYR A 44 18.87 14.09 -8.78
N LYS A 45 19.67 14.07 -7.71
CA LYS A 45 20.47 15.24 -7.29
C LYS A 45 21.46 15.66 -8.39
N LEU A 46 22.10 14.71 -9.08
CA LEU A 46 22.99 15.00 -10.21
C LEU A 46 22.25 15.63 -11.40
N ILE A 47 21.06 15.13 -11.73
CA ILE A 47 20.20 15.70 -12.78
C ILE A 47 19.85 17.16 -12.45
N GLN A 48 19.47 17.44 -11.19
CA GLN A 48 19.16 18.81 -10.76
C GLN A 48 20.38 19.74 -10.87
N ILE A 49 21.58 19.28 -10.49
CA ILE A 49 22.81 20.05 -10.64
C ILE A 49 23.08 20.35 -12.12
N ASN A 50 22.98 19.35 -13.00
CA ASN A 50 23.20 19.54 -14.44
C ASN A 50 22.19 20.49 -15.06
N PHE A 51 20.91 20.39 -14.67
CA PHE A 51 19.86 21.29 -15.13
C PHE A 51 20.12 22.73 -14.67
N ASN A 52 20.42 22.94 -13.39
CA ASN A 52 20.68 24.26 -12.82
C ASN A 52 21.94 24.93 -13.40
N ASN A 53 22.94 24.14 -13.80
CA ASN A 53 24.15 24.62 -14.46
C ASN A 53 23.95 24.88 -15.97
N GLY A 54 22.78 24.55 -16.54
CA GLY A 54 22.51 24.68 -17.97
C GLY A 54 23.20 23.61 -18.84
N ASN A 55 23.66 22.51 -18.24
CA ASN A 55 24.30 21.39 -18.96
C ASN A 55 23.28 20.51 -19.70
N ILE A 56 22.03 20.49 -19.23
CA ILE A 56 20.91 19.77 -19.85
C ILE A 56 19.67 20.67 -19.88
N THR A 57 18.82 20.42 -20.86
CA THR A 57 17.52 21.06 -21.01
C THR A 57 16.49 20.52 -20.02
N GLN A 58 15.37 21.23 -19.88
CA GLN A 58 14.26 20.76 -19.06
C GLN A 58 13.66 19.44 -19.55
N GLU A 59 13.59 19.21 -20.87
CA GLU A 59 13.04 17.98 -21.43
C GLU A 59 13.99 16.79 -21.22
N GLU A 60 15.30 16.99 -21.33
CA GLU A 60 16.29 15.99 -20.96
C GLU A 60 16.19 15.62 -19.48
N ALA A 61 16.10 16.62 -18.59
CA ALA A 61 15.93 16.37 -17.16
C ALA A 61 14.65 15.58 -16.85
N LYS A 62 13.52 15.91 -17.48
CA LYS A 62 12.26 15.15 -17.34
C LYS A 62 12.41 13.70 -17.80
N GLU A 63 13.04 13.49 -18.95
CA GLU A 63 13.25 12.16 -19.52
C GLU A 63 14.19 11.30 -18.64
N GLU A 64 15.26 11.88 -18.11
CA GLU A 64 16.14 11.19 -17.17
C GLU A 64 15.43 10.84 -15.86
N ILE A 65 14.68 11.78 -15.26
CA ILE A 65 13.88 11.51 -14.06
C ILE A 65 12.85 10.41 -14.31
N ARG A 66 12.24 10.38 -15.50
CA ARG A 66 11.31 9.34 -15.93
C ARG A 66 12.00 7.97 -15.96
N LYS A 67 13.18 7.87 -16.58
CA LYS A 67 14.00 6.63 -16.59
C LYS A 67 14.36 6.18 -15.18
N LEU A 68 14.76 7.10 -14.29
CA LEU A 68 15.05 6.75 -12.89
C LEU A 68 13.86 6.11 -12.17
N ARG A 69 12.63 6.60 -12.41
CA ARG A 69 11.42 6.00 -11.82
C ARG A 69 11.19 4.58 -12.32
N ILE A 70 11.45 4.33 -13.59
CA ILE A 70 11.35 3.00 -14.21
C ILE A 70 12.40 2.06 -13.64
N ASP A 71 13.66 2.50 -13.52
CA ASP A 71 14.76 1.70 -12.96
C ASP A 71 14.51 1.32 -11.49
N MET A 72 14.00 2.27 -10.68
CA MET A 72 13.60 1.99 -9.30
C MET A 72 12.47 0.95 -9.23
N SER A 73 11.52 1.00 -10.17
CA SER A 73 10.42 0.04 -10.25
C SER A 73 10.92 -1.35 -10.67
N GLU A 74 11.86 -1.41 -11.63
CA GLU A 74 12.53 -2.63 -12.04
C GLU A 74 13.22 -3.32 -10.87
N ALA A 75 14.00 -2.57 -10.09
CA ALA A 75 14.70 -3.08 -8.93
C ALA A 75 13.73 -3.74 -7.94
N ARG A 76 12.58 -3.10 -7.68
CA ARG A 76 11.53 -3.67 -6.82
C ARG A 76 10.93 -4.95 -7.39
N TYR A 77 10.56 -4.96 -8.67
CA TYR A 77 10.01 -6.18 -9.30
C TYR A 77 11.02 -7.34 -9.29
N LYS A 78 12.29 -7.05 -9.58
CA LYS A 78 13.39 -8.00 -9.52
C LYS A 78 13.57 -8.60 -8.11
N THR A 79 13.48 -7.77 -7.07
CA THR A 79 13.52 -8.23 -5.67
C THR A 79 12.38 -9.19 -5.34
N VAL A 80 11.19 -9.00 -5.92
CA VAL A 80 10.05 -9.90 -5.64
C VAL A 80 10.16 -11.23 -6.39
N SER A 81 10.31 -11.21 -7.72
CA SER A 81 10.50 -12.44 -8.51
C SER A 81 10.83 -12.15 -9.98
N ASN A 82 11.50 -13.11 -10.64
CA ASN A 82 11.69 -13.08 -12.10
C ASN A 82 10.35 -13.06 -12.88
N LYS A 83 9.30 -13.69 -12.33
CA LYS A 83 7.97 -13.68 -12.95
C LYS A 83 7.38 -12.27 -13.03
N LEU A 84 7.49 -11.49 -11.95
CA LEU A 84 7.03 -10.10 -11.95
C LEU A 84 7.96 -9.17 -12.73
N LEU A 85 9.26 -9.44 -12.73
CA LEU A 85 10.21 -8.71 -13.57
C LEU A 85 9.87 -8.86 -15.05
N ASN A 86 9.57 -10.09 -15.50
CA ASN A 86 9.15 -10.33 -16.89
C ASN A 86 7.84 -9.61 -17.22
N PHE A 87 6.85 -9.67 -16.32
CA PHE A 87 5.61 -8.88 -16.46
C PHE A 87 5.91 -7.37 -16.58
N PHE A 88 6.79 -6.82 -15.76
CA PHE A 88 7.17 -5.42 -15.87
C PHE A 88 7.86 -5.10 -17.20
N ASN A 89 8.75 -5.97 -17.67
CA ASN A 89 9.53 -5.79 -18.89
C ASN A 89 8.69 -5.82 -20.18
N GLU A 90 7.51 -6.43 -20.17
CA GLU A 90 6.58 -6.38 -21.30
C GLU A 90 6.08 -4.96 -21.62
N ASP A 91 5.96 -4.09 -20.61
CA ASP A 91 5.53 -2.69 -20.78
C ASP A 91 5.98 -1.85 -19.58
N ARG A 92 7.28 -1.54 -19.54
CA ARG A 92 7.90 -0.82 -18.42
C ARG A 92 7.27 0.55 -18.17
N GLU A 93 6.84 1.21 -19.25
CA GLU A 93 6.24 2.54 -19.23
C GLU A 93 4.87 2.57 -18.56
N SER A 94 4.04 1.55 -18.78
CA SER A 94 2.72 1.51 -18.14
C SER A 94 2.73 0.78 -16.78
N ARG A 95 3.75 -0.03 -16.49
CA ARG A 95 3.79 -0.94 -15.32
C ARG A 95 4.73 -0.50 -14.20
N TYR A 96 5.27 0.72 -14.24
CA TYR A 96 6.17 1.23 -13.19
C TYR A 96 5.52 1.36 -11.80
N ASN A 97 4.19 1.47 -11.70
CA ASN A 97 3.56 1.59 -10.39
C ASN A 97 3.66 0.28 -9.59
N THR A 98 4.38 0.32 -8.47
CA THR A 98 4.66 -0.84 -7.61
C THR A 98 3.80 -0.90 -6.34
N CYS A 99 2.85 0.02 -6.12
CA CYS A 99 2.09 0.12 -4.85
C CYS A 99 1.43 -1.20 -4.40
N ALA A 100 0.77 -1.90 -5.32
CA ALA A 100 0.09 -3.17 -5.03
C ALA A 100 1.07 -4.31 -4.73
N THR A 101 2.15 -4.37 -5.52
CA THR A 101 3.22 -5.35 -5.35
C THR A 101 3.93 -5.17 -4.01
N ARG A 102 4.16 -3.92 -3.57
CA ARG A 102 4.78 -3.60 -2.28
C ARG A 102 3.95 -4.14 -1.10
N ILE A 103 2.63 -3.97 -1.12
CA ILE A 103 1.75 -4.54 -0.08
C ILE A 103 1.77 -6.07 -0.09
N SER A 104 1.68 -6.67 -1.28
CA SER A 104 1.71 -8.13 -1.41
C SER A 104 3.02 -8.72 -0.91
N TYR A 105 4.16 -8.11 -1.29
CA TYR A 105 5.47 -8.48 -0.78
C TYR A 105 5.55 -8.32 0.73
N ALA A 106 5.08 -7.19 1.27
CA ALA A 106 5.17 -6.90 2.69
C ALA A 106 4.47 -7.96 3.55
N ILE A 107 3.25 -8.36 3.15
CA ILE A 107 2.47 -9.39 3.84
C ILE A 107 3.08 -10.78 3.64
N ASN A 108 3.51 -11.12 2.42
CA ASN A 108 4.07 -12.45 2.12
C ASN A 108 5.43 -12.73 2.77
N ASN A 109 6.16 -11.68 3.16
CA ASN A 109 7.41 -11.82 3.93
C ASN A 109 7.18 -11.78 5.45
N THR A 110 5.94 -11.97 5.90
CA THR A 110 5.63 -12.19 7.32
C THR A 110 5.48 -13.67 7.64
N ALA A 111 5.30 -14.01 8.90
CA ALA A 111 4.98 -15.37 9.31
C ALA A 111 3.56 -15.84 8.89
N ILE A 112 2.73 -14.96 8.33
CA ILE A 112 1.36 -15.24 7.87
C ILE A 112 1.19 -14.67 6.46
N PRO A 113 1.69 -15.38 5.42
CA PRO A 113 1.59 -14.94 4.04
C PRO A 113 0.16 -15.04 3.50
N LEU A 114 -0.10 -14.39 2.36
CA LEU A 114 -1.34 -14.46 1.60
C LEU A 114 -1.40 -15.81 0.86
N THR A 115 -1.69 -16.88 1.58
CA THR A 115 -1.84 -18.23 1.03
C THR A 115 -3.27 -18.70 1.18
N LYS A 116 -3.74 -19.51 0.24
CA LYS A 116 -5.03 -20.18 0.37
C LYS A 116 -5.00 -21.20 1.51
N THR A 117 -6.08 -21.27 2.29
CA THR A 117 -6.36 -22.40 3.18
C THR A 117 -7.26 -23.41 2.49
N ASP A 118 -7.25 -24.66 2.96
CA ASP A 118 -8.19 -25.69 2.49
C ASP A 118 -9.63 -25.17 2.58
N ASN A 119 -10.42 -25.45 1.54
CA ASN A 119 -11.82 -25.02 1.39
C ASN A 119 -12.09 -23.50 1.23
N GLN A 120 -11.06 -22.65 1.17
CA GLN A 120 -11.24 -21.23 0.84
C GLN A 120 -11.36 -21.00 -0.67
N LYS A 121 -12.20 -20.04 -1.09
CA LYS A 121 -12.24 -19.61 -2.50
C LYS A 121 -10.91 -18.94 -2.87
N SER A 122 -10.46 -19.14 -4.10
CA SER A 122 -9.30 -18.41 -4.61
C SER A 122 -9.72 -17.00 -5.06
N PRO A 123 -8.91 -15.96 -4.78
CA PRO A 123 -9.12 -14.64 -5.38
C PRO A 123 -9.00 -14.74 -6.91
N THR A 124 -9.80 -13.95 -7.62
CA THR A 124 -9.95 -14.00 -9.08
C THR A 124 -8.80 -13.33 -9.82
N ASN A 125 -8.24 -12.25 -9.26
CA ASN A 125 -7.26 -11.40 -9.94
C ASN A 125 -5.84 -11.54 -9.36
N ALA A 126 -5.57 -12.62 -8.64
CA ALA A 126 -4.31 -12.82 -7.94
C ALA A 126 -3.29 -13.57 -8.78
N TRP A 127 -2.05 -13.12 -8.72
CA TRP A 127 -0.92 -13.88 -9.21
C TRP A 127 -0.46 -14.86 -8.15
N ILE A 128 0.03 -16.03 -8.56
CA ILE A 128 0.65 -16.99 -7.66
C ILE A 128 2.16 -16.99 -7.89
N ILE A 129 2.90 -16.74 -6.82
CA ILE A 129 4.37 -16.72 -6.78
C ILE A 129 4.77 -17.42 -5.49
N ASN A 130 5.55 -18.50 -5.59
CA ASN A 130 6.00 -19.30 -4.43
C ASN A 130 4.87 -19.66 -3.47
N ASN A 131 3.77 -20.19 -4.01
CA ASN A 131 2.52 -20.55 -3.31
C ASN A 131 1.80 -19.40 -2.58
N SER A 132 2.24 -18.16 -2.75
CA SER A 132 1.59 -16.97 -2.17
C SER A 132 0.92 -16.12 -3.25
N TYR A 133 -0.17 -15.47 -2.88
CA TYR A 133 -0.90 -14.55 -3.74
C TYR A 133 -0.23 -13.18 -3.78
N TYR A 134 -0.10 -12.65 -4.99
CA TYR A 134 0.40 -11.30 -5.26
C TYR A 134 -0.63 -10.51 -6.05
N GLY A 135 -0.95 -9.33 -5.57
CA GLY A 135 -1.69 -8.33 -6.31
C GLY A 135 -0.75 -7.45 -7.12
N ILE A 136 -0.93 -7.43 -8.45
CA ILE A 136 -0.20 -6.55 -9.38
C ILE A 136 -0.96 -5.25 -9.68
N SER A 137 -2.16 -5.10 -9.10
CA SER A 137 -3.00 -3.92 -9.18
C SER A 137 -3.71 -3.69 -7.84
N VAL A 138 -4.16 -2.46 -7.58
CA VAL A 138 -4.92 -2.17 -6.36
C VAL A 138 -6.19 -3.01 -6.25
N ASP A 139 -6.86 -3.26 -7.37
CA ASP A 139 -8.07 -4.09 -7.40
C ASP A 139 -7.77 -5.55 -7.07
N SER A 140 -6.64 -6.08 -7.52
CA SER A 140 -6.20 -7.42 -7.11
C SER A 140 -5.86 -7.50 -5.63
N VAL A 141 -5.28 -6.45 -5.02
CA VAL A 141 -5.05 -6.42 -3.56
C VAL A 141 -6.39 -6.42 -2.82
N ILE A 142 -7.34 -5.58 -3.23
CA ILE A 142 -8.69 -5.56 -2.64
C ILE A 142 -9.36 -6.93 -2.73
N ASP A 143 -9.28 -7.60 -3.89
CA ASP A 143 -9.83 -8.94 -4.11
C ASP A 143 -9.17 -10.00 -3.22
N ILE A 144 -7.83 -10.01 -3.16
CA ILE A 144 -7.07 -10.94 -2.31
C ILE A 144 -7.44 -10.75 -0.83
N LEU A 145 -7.39 -9.53 -0.31
CA LEU A 145 -7.66 -9.29 1.12
C LEU A 145 -9.13 -9.54 1.47
N SER A 146 -10.06 -9.19 0.56
CA SER A 146 -11.49 -9.49 0.75
C SER A 146 -11.79 -10.98 0.76
N THR A 147 -11.06 -11.76 -0.03
CA THR A 147 -11.24 -13.21 -0.13
C THR A 147 -10.57 -13.95 1.03
N LEU A 148 -9.35 -13.53 1.39
CA LEU A 148 -8.54 -14.23 2.39
C LEU A 148 -8.90 -13.86 3.82
N TRP A 149 -9.22 -12.60 4.08
CA TRP A 149 -9.51 -12.11 5.43
C TRP A 149 -11.00 -11.87 5.63
N HIS A 150 -11.53 -10.85 4.95
CA HIS A 150 -12.96 -10.62 4.77
C HIS A 150 -13.17 -9.35 3.96
N LYS A 151 -14.34 -9.27 3.32
CA LYS A 151 -14.79 -8.05 2.68
C LYS A 151 -15.07 -6.96 3.74
N PRO A 152 -14.48 -5.76 3.62
CA PRO A 152 -14.75 -4.67 4.54
C PRO A 152 -16.24 -4.27 4.56
N LYS A 153 -16.75 -3.88 5.73
CA LYS A 153 -18.13 -3.42 5.91
C LYS A 153 -18.29 -1.99 5.41
N VAL A 154 -19.49 -1.61 4.98
CA VAL A 154 -19.74 -0.20 4.62
C VAL A 154 -19.60 0.68 5.87
N TYR A 155 -18.73 1.67 5.79
CA TYR A 155 -18.47 2.60 6.87
C TYR A 155 -19.71 3.45 7.15
N ASN A 156 -20.14 3.46 8.41
CA ASN A 156 -21.31 4.18 8.92
C ASN A 156 -21.15 4.45 10.42
N ALA A 157 -22.15 5.08 11.05
CA ALA A 157 -22.11 5.41 12.47
C ALA A 157 -21.92 4.19 13.40
N THR A 158 -22.47 3.03 13.05
CA THR A 158 -22.30 1.80 13.83
C THR A 158 -20.85 1.31 13.80
N ILE A 159 -20.23 1.28 12.62
CA ILE A 159 -18.82 0.92 12.47
C ILE A 159 -17.93 1.92 13.21
N LYS A 160 -18.21 3.22 13.07
CA LYS A 160 -17.51 4.28 13.81
C LYS A 160 -17.54 4.04 15.31
N GLN A 161 -18.72 3.80 15.88
CA GLN A 161 -18.85 3.55 17.32
C GLN A 161 -18.16 2.25 17.74
N SER A 162 -18.21 1.20 16.92
CA SER A 162 -17.48 -0.05 17.18
C SER A 162 -15.97 0.20 17.31
N ILE A 163 -15.38 0.97 16.37
CA ILE A 163 -13.96 1.33 16.40
C ILE A 163 -13.61 2.15 17.64
N LEU A 164 -14.45 3.16 17.98
CA LEU A 164 -14.27 4.00 19.16
C LEU A 164 -14.39 3.22 20.48
N ASN A 165 -15.21 2.17 20.50
CA ASN A 165 -15.33 1.25 21.64
C ASN A 165 -14.19 0.23 21.74
N GLY A 166 -13.16 0.33 20.89
CA GLY A 166 -11.99 -0.54 20.96
C GLY A 166 -12.05 -1.75 20.01
N CYS A 167 -13.17 -2.00 19.33
CA CYS A 167 -13.29 -3.15 18.43
C CYS A 167 -12.43 -3.00 17.17
N THR A 168 -11.96 -4.13 16.67
CA THR A 168 -11.28 -4.22 15.37
C THR A 168 -12.33 -4.27 14.26
N GLU A 169 -12.24 -3.36 13.29
CA GLU A 169 -13.19 -3.29 12.17
C GLU A 169 -12.47 -3.02 10.85
N ASP A 170 -12.81 -3.83 9.85
CA ASP A 170 -12.49 -3.52 8.47
C ASP A 170 -13.65 -2.77 7.84
N PHE A 171 -13.34 -1.67 7.18
CA PHE A 171 -14.37 -0.84 6.60
C PHE A 171 -14.02 -0.31 5.22
N TYR A 172 -15.07 0.05 4.50
CA TYR A 172 -15.03 0.65 3.18
C TYR A 172 -15.90 1.90 3.18
N HIS A 173 -15.33 3.02 2.75
CA HIS A 173 -15.99 4.31 2.74
C HIS A 173 -16.03 4.89 1.32
N LYS A 174 -17.23 5.34 0.91
CA LYS A 174 -17.43 6.11 -0.32
C LYS A 174 -17.45 7.59 0.01
N MET A 175 -16.72 8.36 -0.79
CA MET A 175 -16.67 9.82 -0.69
C MET A 175 -16.82 10.41 -2.09
N ASN A 176 -17.36 11.62 -2.18
CA ASN A 176 -17.68 12.30 -3.44
C ASN A 176 -16.92 13.61 -3.62
N THR A 177 -16.39 14.20 -2.54
CA THR A 177 -15.75 15.51 -2.57
C THR A 177 -14.43 15.53 -1.78
N LYS A 178 -13.63 16.57 -2.00
CA LYS A 178 -12.36 16.78 -1.29
C LYS A 178 -12.58 17.11 0.18
N GLU A 179 -13.63 17.86 0.49
CA GLU A 179 -14.02 18.20 1.87
C GLU A 179 -14.38 16.93 2.65
N GLN A 180 -15.07 15.99 2.00
CA GLN A 180 -15.33 14.68 2.58
C GLN A 180 -14.04 13.88 2.81
N ASN A 181 -13.09 13.92 1.88
CA ASN A 181 -11.78 13.27 2.06
C ASN A 181 -11.01 13.84 3.26
N GLN A 182 -10.95 15.17 3.40
CA GLN A 182 -10.25 15.84 4.51
C GLN A 182 -10.93 15.59 5.86
N SER A 183 -12.27 15.63 5.89
CA SER A 183 -13.05 15.30 7.08
C SER A 183 -12.82 13.85 7.49
N PHE A 184 -12.88 12.93 6.54
CA PHE A 184 -12.62 11.52 6.77
C PHE A 184 -11.16 11.26 7.20
N PHE A 185 -10.19 11.98 6.67
CA PHE A 185 -8.79 11.88 7.11
C PHE A 185 -8.65 12.21 8.60
N LYS A 186 -9.20 13.36 9.06
CA LYS A 186 -9.19 13.73 10.48
C LYS A 186 -9.88 12.69 11.36
N GLU A 187 -10.98 12.12 10.86
CA GLU A 187 -11.69 11.06 11.54
C GLU A 187 -10.85 9.77 11.63
N LEU A 188 -10.20 9.37 10.55
CA LEU A 188 -9.28 8.23 10.50
C LEU A 188 -8.13 8.40 11.51
N GLN A 189 -7.59 9.62 11.63
CA GLN A 189 -6.58 9.97 12.63
C GLN A 189 -7.06 9.81 14.09
N SER A 190 -8.36 9.98 14.33
CA SER A 190 -8.96 9.84 15.66
C SER A 190 -9.10 8.38 16.09
N PHE A 191 -9.15 7.44 15.14
CA PHE A 191 -9.32 6.02 15.44
C PHE A 191 -8.10 5.36 16.06
N LYS A 192 -6.90 5.94 15.86
CA LYS A 192 -5.62 5.38 16.33
C LYS A 192 -5.44 3.90 15.93
N ARG A 193 -5.83 3.58 14.69
CA ARG A 193 -5.70 2.24 14.12
C ARG A 193 -4.55 2.16 13.14
N LYS A 194 -4.11 0.93 12.88
CA LYS A 194 -3.06 0.60 11.92
C LYS A 194 -3.58 -0.47 10.97
N GLY A 195 -3.16 -0.45 9.72
CA GLY A 195 -3.69 -1.41 8.75
C GLY A 195 -3.25 -1.18 7.32
N VAL A 196 -3.82 -1.97 6.42
CA VAL A 196 -3.67 -1.79 4.97
C VAL A 196 -4.77 -0.86 4.48
N ALA A 197 -4.38 0.15 3.70
CA ALA A 197 -5.30 1.06 3.02
C ALA A 197 -5.26 0.85 1.50
N ALA A 198 -6.42 0.86 0.86
CA ALA A 198 -6.55 0.89 -0.59
C ALA A 198 -7.50 2.02 -1.01
N MET A 199 -7.15 2.72 -2.08
CA MET A 199 -7.85 3.92 -2.54
C MET A 199 -8.10 3.88 -4.03
N ARG A 200 -9.27 4.37 -4.45
CA ARG A 200 -9.59 4.69 -5.84
C ARG A 200 -10.05 6.13 -5.90
N LEU A 201 -9.64 6.87 -6.93
CA LEU A 201 -10.00 8.27 -7.11
C LEU A 201 -11.11 8.42 -8.16
N HIS A 202 -11.92 9.46 -8.04
CA HIS A 202 -12.99 9.79 -8.99
C HIS A 202 -12.45 10.03 -10.40
N LYS A 203 -13.21 9.60 -11.42
CA LYS A 203 -13.01 9.93 -12.85
C LYS A 203 -11.67 9.52 -13.50
N ASN A 204 -10.70 9.04 -12.73
CA ASN A 204 -9.37 8.66 -13.20
C ASN A 204 -9.06 7.18 -12.92
N ARG A 205 -8.05 6.64 -13.61
CA ARG A 205 -7.51 5.29 -13.35
C ARG A 205 -6.56 5.25 -12.15
N ILE A 206 -6.41 6.35 -11.41
CA ILE A 206 -5.48 6.44 -10.29
C ILE A 206 -6.04 5.62 -9.13
N ARG A 207 -5.21 4.70 -8.65
CA ARG A 207 -5.48 3.82 -7.52
C ARG A 207 -4.20 3.76 -6.71
N HIS A 208 -4.32 3.66 -5.39
CA HIS A 208 -3.18 3.55 -4.50
C HIS A 208 -3.41 2.52 -3.40
N THR A 209 -2.35 1.87 -2.96
CA THR A 209 -2.34 0.98 -1.81
C THR A 209 -1.12 1.25 -0.95
N THR A 210 -1.32 1.35 0.35
CA THR A 210 -0.28 1.68 1.32
C THR A 210 -0.66 1.13 2.70
N LEU A 211 0.18 1.38 3.69
CA LEU A 211 -0.13 1.14 5.09
C LEU A 211 -0.56 2.45 5.75
N TRP A 212 -1.55 2.36 6.63
CA TRP A 212 -1.97 3.44 7.51
C TRP A 212 -1.42 3.20 8.91
N GLU A 213 -0.83 4.23 9.52
CA GLU A 213 -0.33 4.16 10.89
C GLU A 213 -0.80 5.36 11.69
N GLU A 214 -1.95 5.19 12.35
CA GLU A 214 -2.57 6.07 13.35
C GLU A 214 -2.92 7.49 12.92
N ASN A 215 -1.99 8.21 12.31
CA ASN A 215 -2.12 9.61 11.93
C ASN A 215 -1.75 9.90 10.46
N GLU A 216 -1.01 9.03 9.79
CA GLU A 216 -0.59 9.24 8.40
C GLU A 216 -0.25 7.90 7.71
N PHE A 217 -0.26 7.90 6.38
CA PHE A 217 0.21 6.78 5.56
C PHE A 217 1.71 6.58 5.70
N VAL A 218 2.15 5.33 5.77
CA VAL A 218 3.56 4.99 5.99
C VAL A 218 4.44 5.50 4.85
N ASP A 219 4.02 5.35 3.59
CA ASP A 219 4.78 5.86 2.44
C ASP A 219 4.80 7.39 2.34
N VAL A 220 3.86 8.08 2.99
CA VAL A 220 3.92 9.54 3.14
C VAL A 220 4.97 9.91 4.18
N LYS A 221 4.94 9.27 5.36
CA LYS A 221 5.95 9.48 6.41
C LYS A 221 7.37 9.17 5.93
N MET A 222 7.54 8.17 5.07
CA MET A 222 8.84 7.84 4.48
C MET A 222 9.44 8.99 3.65
N ASN A 223 8.64 9.93 3.15
CA ASN A 223 9.19 11.10 2.45
C ASN A 223 9.98 12.00 3.39
N ASP A 224 9.67 12.02 4.69
CA ASP A 224 10.38 12.82 5.70
C ASP A 224 11.83 12.33 5.90
N GLU A 225 12.12 11.08 5.52
CA GLU A 225 13.45 10.47 5.54
C GLU A 225 14.26 10.76 4.26
N SER A 226 13.66 11.42 3.27
CA SER A 226 14.28 11.73 1.98
C SER A 226 14.65 13.21 1.89
N ASP A 227 15.90 13.53 1.53
CA ASP A 227 16.37 14.90 1.29
C ASP A 227 15.81 15.54 -0.01
N LEU A 228 14.73 14.98 -0.58
CA LEU A 228 14.13 15.48 -1.81
C LEU A 228 12.98 16.41 -1.48
N ASN A 229 12.89 17.54 -2.17
CA ASN A 229 11.82 18.54 -1.99
C ASN A 229 10.48 18.12 -2.63
N TYR A 230 10.22 16.81 -2.80
CA TYR A 230 8.97 16.27 -3.31
C TYR A 230 8.71 14.85 -2.83
N SER A 231 7.46 14.39 -2.97
CA SER A 231 7.02 13.05 -2.57
C SER A 231 7.57 11.95 -3.48
N LEU A 232 8.58 11.21 -3.02
CA LEU A 232 9.15 10.06 -3.74
C LEU A 232 8.36 8.76 -3.50
N TYR A 233 7.97 8.49 -2.26
CA TYR A 233 7.49 7.17 -1.83
C TYR A 233 5.97 7.02 -1.88
N GLY A 234 5.27 8.07 -1.49
CA GLY A 234 3.83 8.08 -1.32
C GLY A 234 3.28 9.49 -1.25
N TYR A 235 1.99 9.63 -1.49
CA TYR A 235 1.30 10.91 -1.49
C TYR A 235 -0.03 10.79 -0.76
N ASN A 236 -0.36 11.77 0.09
CA ASN A 236 -1.62 11.76 0.82
C ASN A 236 -2.75 12.30 -0.07
N TYR A 237 -3.42 11.38 -0.77
CA TYR A 237 -4.54 11.72 -1.65
C TYR A 237 -5.78 12.23 -0.90
N LEU A 238 -5.90 11.99 0.41
CA LEU A 238 -7.05 12.44 1.21
C LEU A 238 -6.95 13.91 1.63
N THR A 239 -5.73 14.43 1.78
CA THR A 239 -5.50 15.82 2.21
C THR A 239 -5.18 16.76 1.06
N ASN A 240 -4.96 16.24 -0.16
CA ASN A 240 -4.61 17.06 -1.31
C ASN A 240 -5.64 18.17 -1.60
N GLU A 241 -5.23 19.41 -1.32
CA GLU A 241 -5.95 20.67 -1.58
C GLU A 241 -5.84 21.13 -3.04
N ILE A 242 -4.78 20.71 -3.74
CA ILE A 242 -4.53 21.11 -5.13
C ILE A 242 -5.35 20.23 -6.06
N ASN A 243 -6.00 20.83 -7.06
CA ASN A 243 -6.86 20.15 -8.05
C ASN A 243 -6.11 19.18 -8.98
N ASP A 244 -4.81 18.92 -8.75
CA ASP A 244 -3.97 18.01 -9.52
C ASP A 244 -4.47 16.56 -9.48
N TYR A 245 -5.17 16.18 -8.41
CA TYR A 245 -5.80 14.87 -8.30
C TYR A 245 -7.27 14.97 -7.92
N PRO A 246 -8.15 14.15 -8.52
CA PRO A 246 -9.54 14.08 -8.12
C PRO A 246 -9.69 13.57 -6.68
N ALA A 247 -10.88 13.75 -6.11
CA ALA A 247 -11.20 13.22 -4.79
C ALA A 247 -11.08 11.69 -4.77
N VAL A 248 -10.60 11.13 -3.65
CA VAL A 248 -10.71 9.69 -3.36
C VAL A 248 -12.20 9.36 -3.31
N SER A 249 -12.62 8.48 -4.20
CA SER A 249 -14.01 8.04 -4.32
C SER A 249 -14.32 6.86 -3.40
N GLU A 250 -13.32 6.02 -3.18
CA GLU A 250 -13.44 4.76 -2.47
C GLU A 250 -12.19 4.54 -1.63
N PHE A 251 -12.38 4.31 -0.33
CA PHE A 251 -11.33 3.98 0.64
C PHE A 251 -11.65 2.64 1.28
N TYR A 252 -10.68 1.73 1.32
CA TYR A 252 -10.79 0.43 1.97
C TYR A 252 -9.72 0.30 3.04
N PHE A 253 -10.09 -0.27 4.19
CA PHE A 253 -9.21 -0.47 5.32
C PHE A 253 -9.33 -1.89 5.87
N TRP A 254 -8.18 -2.55 6.05
CA TRP A 254 -8.04 -3.80 6.79
C TRP A 254 -7.15 -3.58 7.99
N GLU A 255 -7.72 -3.68 9.20
CA GLU A 255 -6.98 -3.45 10.43
C GLU A 255 -5.94 -4.57 10.66
N LEU A 256 -4.75 -4.17 11.08
CA LEU A 256 -3.67 -5.03 11.51
C LEU A 256 -3.30 -4.68 12.95
N LYS A 257 -3.06 -5.69 13.78
CA LYS A 257 -2.71 -5.53 15.19
C LYS A 257 -1.22 -5.44 15.42
#